data_AF-A0A2A5EK88-F1
#
_entry.id   AF-A0A2A5EK88-F1
#
_cell.length_a   1.000
_cell.length_b   1.000
_cell.length_c   1.000
_cell.angle_alpha   90.00
_cell.angle_beta   90.00
_cell.angle_gamma   90.00
#
_symmetry.space_group_name_H-M   'P 1'
#
loop_
_entity.id
_entity.type
_entity.pdbx_description
1 polymer ?
#
loop_
_entity_poly.entity_id
_entity_poly.type
_entity_poly.pdbx_seq_one_letter_code
_entity_poly.pdbx_strand_id
1 'polypeptide(L)'
;MQNLLAQAIAVIVTTAFLPGVSFAQGQSTTYKEVKGWTINQYVQSESSDAPSCSAVHVKDHINAIRIERFNNGYFFGLNGLSRDQEGAQYPLAYWFDGDRDREFSGEARFIGDTAYPLDDWLSHFVPIDADPSPINSISALSTMSFAFEVPGNRTGDDEVTTTFELNGSAAAILALDECYEVANAITVTAAPSEPLLSETVDIVSDCPDDGPRLPGSGVCQGRGVNYLNIVEGRQPELLEGCEWKLNETPLPGGDYLLYLAAACGQHISQLEFSAGAHFADVTVASSAMSNGEPGSRIIRVGSADENDPYKNILLYVEDEMRDPDAFAGCKVRSGFEGWPADAVVVDVLSDEENAQSQEMRSACGSFGFNGESQAYWRVFDGYSWFFDLGQDAYQDIDPRSLTIVKSEYLPN
;
A
#
# COMPACT_ATOMS: atom_id res chain seq x y z
N MET A 1 -27.22 23.14 45.67
CA MET A 1 -25.95 22.62 45.11
C MET A 1 -26.38 21.55 44.10
N GLN A 2 -26.29 21.75 42.79
CA GLN A 2 -25.08 22.03 41.96
C GLN A 2 -23.99 21.00 42.23
N ASN A 3 -23.27 20.38 41.28
CA ASN A 3 -23.27 20.34 39.80
C ASN A 3 -22.63 18.96 39.43
N LEU A 4 -22.66 18.41 38.20
CA LEU A 4 -23.13 18.81 36.86
C LEU A 4 -23.48 17.51 36.08
N LEU A 5 -23.94 17.59 34.83
CA LEU A 5 -23.85 16.45 33.89
C LEU A 5 -22.50 16.50 33.16
N ALA A 6 -21.85 15.35 32.99
CA ALA A 6 -20.83 15.13 31.98
C ALA A 6 -21.37 14.14 30.94
N GLN A 7 -22.16 14.64 29.98
CA GLN A 7 -22.42 13.90 28.74
C GLN A 7 -21.17 13.97 27.89
N ALA A 8 -20.34 12.92 27.95
CA ALA A 8 -19.35 12.68 26.92
C ALA A 8 -20.08 12.23 25.66
N ILE A 9 -20.39 13.18 24.78
CA ILE A 9 -20.76 12.88 23.40
C ILE A 9 -19.49 12.37 22.72
N ALA A 10 -19.32 11.05 22.69
CA ALA A 10 -18.37 10.44 21.76
C ALA A 10 -18.90 10.74 20.35
N VAL A 11 -18.23 11.66 19.65
CA VAL A 11 -18.44 11.86 18.21
C VAL A 11 -17.79 10.66 17.54
N ILE A 12 -18.58 9.60 17.36
CA ILE A 12 -18.20 8.47 16.52
C ILE A 12 -18.22 8.98 15.08
N VAL A 13 -17.05 9.35 14.55
CA VAL A 13 -16.85 9.55 13.11
C VAL A 13 -16.74 8.17 12.46
N THR A 14 -17.85 7.42 12.49
CA THR A 14 -18.10 6.44 11.45
C THR A 14 -18.51 7.23 10.21
N THR A 15 -17.54 7.53 9.34
CA THR A 15 -17.80 7.80 7.93
C THR A 15 -18.31 6.53 7.27
N ALA A 16 -19.55 6.17 7.62
CA ALA A 16 -20.35 5.33 6.76
C ALA A 16 -20.46 6.04 5.41
N PHE A 17 -20.24 5.31 4.31
CA PHE A 17 -20.62 5.77 2.98
C PHE A 17 -22.03 6.33 3.04
N LEU A 18 -22.22 7.53 2.49
CA LEU A 18 -23.53 8.08 2.21
C LEU A 18 -23.83 7.88 0.70
N PRO A 19 -24.32 6.70 0.28
CA PRO A 19 -24.84 6.57 -1.08
C PRO A 19 -25.98 7.57 -1.26
N GLY A 20 -25.83 8.48 -2.23
CA GLY A 20 -26.82 9.51 -2.54
C GLY A 20 -26.50 10.94 -2.06
N VAL A 21 -25.27 11.27 -1.66
CA VAL A 21 -24.85 12.69 -1.56
C VAL A 21 -24.69 13.26 -2.98
N SER A 22 -25.67 14.05 -3.43
CA SER A 22 -25.46 14.92 -4.60
C SER A 22 -24.63 16.13 -4.17
N PHE A 23 -23.37 16.20 -4.61
CA PHE A 23 -22.55 17.40 -4.43
C PHE A 23 -23.09 18.52 -5.32
N ALA A 24 -23.30 19.71 -4.74
CA ALA A 24 -23.40 20.92 -5.54
C ALA A 24 -22.02 21.29 -6.08
N GLN A 25 -21.97 21.98 -7.24
CA GLN A 25 -20.71 22.52 -7.78
C GLN A 25 -19.97 23.35 -6.71
N GLY A 26 -18.66 23.14 -6.56
CA GLY A 26 -17.86 23.80 -5.54
C GLY A 26 -17.99 23.23 -4.13
N GLN A 27 -18.59 22.04 -3.97
CA GLN A 27 -18.53 21.27 -2.72
C GLN A 27 -17.55 20.11 -2.81
N SER A 28 -16.88 19.84 -1.70
CA SER A 28 -16.02 18.68 -1.48
C SER A 28 -16.40 17.94 -0.20
N THR A 29 -15.97 16.69 -0.10
CA THR A 29 -15.85 15.97 1.17
C THR A 29 -14.57 15.15 1.17
N THR A 30 -14.00 14.92 2.36
CA THR A 30 -13.06 13.83 2.55
C THR A 30 -13.83 12.52 2.38
N TYR A 31 -13.35 11.67 1.48
CA TYR A 31 -13.84 10.33 1.22
C TYR A 31 -13.21 9.33 2.20
N LYS A 32 -11.88 9.39 2.35
CA LYS A 32 -11.09 8.46 3.17
C LYS A 32 -9.74 9.07 3.53
N GLU A 33 -9.15 8.65 4.63
CA GLU A 33 -7.73 8.89 4.92
C GLU A 33 -6.95 7.58 4.83
N VAL A 34 -5.78 7.62 4.20
CA VAL A 34 -4.93 6.46 3.94
C VAL A 34 -3.49 6.84 4.26
N LYS A 35 -3.01 6.53 5.47
CA LYS A 35 -1.59 6.65 5.88
C LYS A 35 -0.94 8.02 5.57
N GLY A 36 -1.63 9.09 5.94
CA GLY A 36 -1.15 10.47 5.68
C GLY A 36 -1.50 11.02 4.30
N TRP A 37 -2.24 10.26 3.49
CA TRP A 37 -2.96 10.76 2.32
C TRP A 37 -4.42 11.04 2.67
N THR A 38 -4.94 12.19 2.25
CA THR A 38 -6.36 12.52 2.30
C THR A 38 -6.96 12.32 0.91
N ILE A 39 -7.92 11.39 0.78
CA ILE A 39 -8.70 11.20 -0.44
C ILE A 39 -9.93 12.09 -0.34
N ASN A 40 -10.11 12.99 -1.31
CA ASN A 40 -11.23 13.92 -1.39
C ASN A 40 -12.08 13.63 -2.63
N GLN A 41 -13.39 13.84 -2.52
CA GLN A 41 -14.38 13.71 -3.60
C GLN A 41 -15.09 15.04 -3.79
N TYR A 42 -15.25 15.49 -5.03
CA TYR A 42 -15.91 16.77 -5.39
C TYR A 42 -16.39 16.77 -6.84
N VAL A 43 -17.16 17.80 -7.20
CA VAL A 43 -17.49 18.13 -8.60
C VAL A 43 -16.70 19.38 -8.97
N GLN A 44 -15.88 19.29 -10.02
CA GLN A 44 -15.12 20.45 -10.49
C GLN A 44 -16.04 21.55 -11.01
N SER A 45 -15.74 22.80 -10.65
CA SER A 45 -16.50 23.98 -11.09
C SER A 45 -16.26 24.38 -12.56
N GLU A 46 -15.14 23.98 -13.16
CA GLU A 46 -14.68 24.57 -14.43
C GLU A 46 -14.77 23.67 -15.67
N SER A 47 -14.77 22.33 -15.53
CA SER A 47 -14.49 21.43 -16.66
C SER A 47 -15.64 20.51 -17.08
N SER A 48 -16.51 20.08 -16.16
CA SER A 48 -17.80 19.40 -16.44
C SER A 48 -18.50 19.09 -15.10
N ASP A 49 -19.80 18.75 -15.12
CA ASP A 49 -20.49 18.15 -13.96
C ASP A 49 -20.02 16.71 -13.64
N ALA A 50 -18.87 16.29 -14.18
CA ALA A 50 -18.26 15.01 -13.84
C ALA A 50 -17.66 15.09 -12.43
N PRO A 51 -17.81 14.03 -11.63
CA PRO A 51 -17.10 13.94 -10.37
C PRO A 51 -15.61 13.80 -10.62
N SER A 52 -14.82 14.29 -9.66
CA SER A 52 -13.40 14.04 -9.55
C SER A 52 -13.05 13.64 -8.12
N CYS A 53 -11.94 12.94 -7.99
CA CYS A 53 -11.32 12.66 -6.71
C CYS A 53 -9.86 13.09 -6.75
N SER A 54 -9.32 13.54 -5.61
CA SER A 54 -7.88 13.74 -5.43
C SER A 54 -7.33 13.07 -4.18
N ALA A 55 -6.16 12.48 -4.29
CA ALA A 55 -5.32 12.06 -3.19
C ALA A 55 -4.31 13.17 -2.89
N VAL A 56 -4.27 13.68 -1.66
CA VAL A 56 -3.35 14.74 -1.23
C VAL A 56 -2.48 14.26 -0.10
N HIS A 57 -1.16 14.41 -0.23
CA HIS A 57 -0.19 14.15 0.84
C HIS A 57 0.50 15.44 1.25
N VAL A 58 0.40 15.77 2.53
CA VAL A 58 0.92 17.02 3.11
C VAL A 58 2.24 16.71 3.83
N LYS A 59 3.34 17.26 3.32
CA LYS A 59 4.67 17.14 3.93
C LYS A 59 4.86 18.13 5.07
N ASP A 60 4.39 19.36 4.88
CA ASP A 60 4.36 20.41 5.89
C ASP A 60 3.26 21.43 5.56
N HIS A 61 3.13 22.49 6.37
CA HIS A 61 2.10 23.52 6.26
C HIS A 61 2.03 24.31 4.93
N ILE A 62 3.01 24.17 4.03
CA ILE A 62 3.00 24.79 2.69
C ILE A 62 3.29 23.78 1.56
N ASN A 63 4.05 22.71 1.83
CA ASN A 63 4.41 21.73 0.81
C ASN A 63 3.46 20.53 0.83
N ALA A 64 2.71 20.32 -0.26
CA ALA A 64 1.87 19.16 -0.47
C ALA A 64 1.92 18.69 -1.93
N ILE A 65 1.76 17.39 -2.15
CA ILE A 65 1.52 16.79 -3.47
C ILE A 65 0.08 16.36 -3.60
N ARG A 66 -0.43 16.40 -4.83
CA ARG A 66 -1.80 16.07 -5.20
C ARG A 66 -1.81 15.22 -6.45
N ILE A 67 -2.64 14.19 -6.42
CA ILE A 67 -2.91 13.31 -7.57
C ILE A 67 -4.42 13.35 -7.77
N GLU A 68 -4.90 13.98 -8.84
CA GLU A 68 -6.33 14.06 -9.17
C GLU A 68 -6.67 13.13 -10.33
N ARG A 69 -7.74 12.34 -10.18
CA ARG A 69 -8.21 11.37 -11.18
C ARG A 69 -9.33 11.94 -12.05
N PHE A 70 -9.16 11.81 -13.36
CA PHE A 70 -10.15 12.13 -14.40
C PHE A 70 -10.35 10.93 -15.34
N ASN A 71 -11.38 10.96 -16.18
CA ASN A 71 -11.74 9.79 -17.01
C ASN A 71 -10.61 9.27 -17.91
N ASN A 72 -9.72 10.15 -18.36
CA ASN A 72 -8.66 9.86 -19.33
C ASN A 72 -7.24 10.07 -18.78
N GLY A 73 -7.06 10.25 -17.47
CA GLY A 73 -5.73 10.46 -16.90
C GLY A 73 -5.72 11.06 -15.51
N TYR A 74 -4.55 11.60 -15.15
CA TYR A 74 -4.23 12.10 -13.83
C TYR A 74 -3.62 13.50 -13.93
N PHE A 75 -3.87 14.36 -12.94
CA PHE A 75 -3.06 15.56 -12.72
C PHE A 75 -2.14 15.37 -11.51
N PHE A 76 -0.85 15.61 -11.72
CA PHE A 76 0.16 15.68 -10.66
C PHE A 76 0.38 17.15 -10.30
N GLY A 77 -0.10 17.53 -9.12
CA GLY A 77 -0.08 18.89 -8.60
C GLY A 77 0.89 19.06 -7.45
N LEU A 78 1.59 20.20 -7.43
CA LEU A 78 2.41 20.66 -6.31
C LEU A 78 1.83 21.95 -5.73
N ASN A 79 1.67 22.00 -4.40
CA ASN A 79 1.30 23.21 -3.65
C ASN A 79 2.54 23.92 -3.08
N GLY A 80 2.36 25.17 -2.63
CA GLY A 80 3.38 25.99 -1.96
C GLY A 80 3.87 27.18 -2.80
N LEU A 81 3.23 27.45 -3.95
CA LEU A 81 3.66 28.44 -4.94
C LEU A 81 2.66 29.59 -5.06
N SER A 82 3.17 30.81 -5.20
CA SER A 82 2.34 32.01 -5.39
C SER A 82 1.95 32.17 -6.85
N ARG A 83 0.67 32.46 -7.10
CA ARG A 83 0.10 32.70 -8.44
C ARG A 83 0.47 34.08 -8.96
N ASP A 84 1.75 34.27 -9.27
CA ASP A 84 2.28 35.55 -9.75
C ASP A 84 1.79 35.91 -11.17
N GLN A 85 1.38 34.91 -11.98
CA GLN A 85 0.75 35.10 -13.28
C GLN A 85 -0.35 34.07 -13.56
N GLU A 86 -1.61 34.50 -13.65
CA GLU A 86 -2.71 33.64 -14.11
C GLU A 86 -2.50 33.20 -15.56
N GLY A 87 -2.65 31.90 -15.84
CA GLY A 87 -2.59 31.34 -17.20
C GLY A 87 -1.19 31.18 -17.79
N ALA A 88 -0.13 31.48 -17.02
CA ALA A 88 1.23 31.08 -17.39
C ALA A 88 1.40 29.55 -17.36
N GLN A 89 2.21 29.03 -18.29
CA GLN A 89 2.71 27.66 -18.28
C GLN A 89 4.12 27.66 -17.71
N TYR A 90 4.45 26.62 -16.95
CA TYR A 90 5.76 26.45 -16.33
C TYR A 90 6.28 25.04 -16.63
N PRO A 91 7.57 24.88 -16.98
CA PRO A 91 8.17 23.56 -17.07
C PRO A 91 8.17 22.92 -15.68
N LEU A 92 7.54 21.75 -15.56
CA LEU A 92 7.54 20.90 -14.38
C LEU A 92 8.17 19.57 -14.75
N ALA A 93 9.24 19.21 -14.06
CA ALA A 93 9.84 17.89 -14.08
C ALA A 93 9.59 17.17 -12.75
N TYR A 94 9.48 15.85 -12.78
CA TYR A 94 9.49 15.04 -11.56
C TYR A 94 10.06 13.64 -11.80
N TRP A 95 10.72 13.10 -10.78
CA TRP A 95 11.39 11.80 -10.82
C TRP A 95 11.29 11.09 -9.48
N PHE A 96 11.71 9.83 -9.42
CA PHE A 96 11.51 8.95 -8.28
C PHE A 96 12.83 8.39 -7.76
N ASP A 97 12.94 8.21 -6.44
CA ASP A 97 14.10 7.63 -5.75
C ASP A 97 15.48 8.20 -6.17
N GLY A 98 15.49 9.48 -6.55
CA GLY A 98 16.67 10.21 -7.00
C GLY A 98 17.09 9.95 -8.45
N ASP A 99 16.44 9.05 -9.19
CA ASP A 99 16.75 8.71 -10.59
C ASP A 99 16.24 9.77 -11.57
N ARG A 100 16.95 10.90 -11.64
CA ARG A 100 16.62 12.02 -12.54
C ARG A 100 16.83 11.68 -14.03
N ASP A 101 17.59 10.63 -14.36
CA ASP A 101 17.74 10.16 -15.75
C ASP A 101 16.42 9.57 -16.29
N ARG A 102 15.43 9.33 -15.42
CA ARG A 102 14.07 8.88 -15.75
C ARG A 102 12.99 9.89 -15.31
N GLU A 103 13.30 11.19 -15.40
CA GLU A 103 12.30 12.22 -15.12
C GLU A 103 11.14 12.23 -16.14
N PHE A 104 9.95 12.50 -15.62
CA PHE A 104 8.76 12.87 -16.38
C PHE A 104 8.72 14.40 -16.44
N SER A 105 8.50 14.97 -17.61
CA SER A 105 8.46 16.43 -17.77
C SER A 105 7.33 16.90 -18.68
N GLY A 106 6.84 18.12 -18.43
CA GLY A 106 5.89 18.78 -19.30
C GLY A 106 5.45 20.15 -18.80
N GLU A 107 4.55 20.77 -19.56
CA GLU A 107 4.00 22.08 -19.23
C GLU A 107 2.93 21.96 -18.15
N ALA A 108 3.23 22.44 -16.96
CA ALA A 108 2.28 22.56 -15.86
C ALA A 108 1.59 23.93 -15.86
N ARG A 109 0.41 23.98 -15.26
CA ARG A 109 -0.37 25.21 -15.05
C ARG A 109 -0.97 25.22 -13.64
N PHE A 110 -1.21 26.40 -13.09
CA PHE A 110 -1.96 26.53 -11.85
C PHE A 110 -3.44 26.13 -12.06
N ILE A 111 -3.92 25.23 -11.22
CA ILE A 111 -5.32 24.77 -11.16
C ILE A 111 -5.78 24.93 -9.71
N GLY A 112 -6.93 25.56 -9.49
CA GLY A 112 -7.55 25.63 -8.16
C GLY A 112 -8.23 24.32 -7.79
N ASP A 113 -8.20 23.94 -6.51
CA ASP A 113 -8.89 22.73 -6.03
C ASP A 113 -10.18 23.10 -5.27
N THR A 114 -11.29 22.41 -5.57
CA THR A 114 -12.54 22.55 -4.82
C THR A 114 -12.39 22.07 -3.37
N ALA A 115 -11.54 21.08 -3.11
CA ALA A 115 -11.22 20.61 -1.77
C ALA A 115 -10.31 21.58 -0.98
N TYR A 116 -9.49 22.36 -1.69
CA TYR A 116 -8.53 23.29 -1.11
C TYR A 116 -8.65 24.67 -1.80
N PRO A 117 -9.75 25.41 -1.59
CA PRO A 117 -10.11 26.59 -2.39
C PRO A 117 -9.26 27.85 -2.10
N LEU A 118 -8.24 27.72 -1.25
CA LEU A 118 -7.25 28.76 -0.96
C LEU A 118 -5.85 28.41 -1.51
N ASP A 119 -5.70 27.22 -2.08
CA ASP A 119 -4.44 26.66 -2.56
C ASP A 119 -4.46 26.54 -4.09
N ASP A 120 -3.38 27.02 -4.73
CA ASP A 120 -3.17 26.96 -6.17
C ASP A 120 -2.16 25.84 -6.49
N TRP A 121 -2.58 24.84 -7.28
CA TRP A 121 -1.76 23.65 -7.54
C TRP A 121 -1.09 23.74 -8.91
N LEU A 122 0.25 23.83 -8.94
CA LEU A 122 1.01 23.74 -10.18
C LEU A 122 0.93 22.30 -10.69
N SER A 123 0.12 22.08 -11.73
CA SER A 123 -0.35 20.75 -12.12
C SER A 123 -0.01 20.38 -13.56
N HIS A 124 0.61 19.21 -13.74
CA HIS A 124 0.87 18.58 -15.04
C HIS A 124 -0.13 17.43 -15.30
N PHE A 125 -0.74 17.39 -16.48
CA PHE A 125 -1.66 16.32 -16.89
C PHE A 125 -0.90 15.16 -17.54
N VAL A 126 -1.24 13.93 -17.17
CA VAL A 126 -0.71 12.71 -17.79
C VAL A 126 -1.87 11.81 -18.22
N PRO A 127 -1.94 11.40 -19.50
CA PRO A 127 -2.92 10.42 -19.97
C PRO A 127 -2.86 9.09 -19.21
N ILE A 128 -4.02 8.42 -19.07
CA ILE A 128 -4.12 7.11 -18.41
C ILE A 128 -3.35 6.01 -19.16
N ASP A 129 -3.14 6.19 -20.47
CA ASP A 129 -2.41 5.31 -21.38
C ASP A 129 -0.95 5.76 -21.63
N ALA A 130 -0.40 6.65 -20.78
CA ALA A 130 0.99 7.06 -20.87
C ALA A 130 1.96 5.89 -20.61
N ASP A 131 2.99 5.77 -21.45
CA ASP A 131 4.08 4.81 -21.31
C ASP A 131 5.45 5.54 -21.37
N PRO A 132 6.23 5.57 -20.28
CA PRO A 132 5.91 5.04 -18.96
C PRO A 132 4.77 5.81 -18.27
N SER A 133 4.04 5.15 -17.36
CA SER A 133 3.05 5.80 -16.48
C SER A 133 3.67 6.13 -15.12
N PRO A 134 3.60 7.40 -14.65
CA PRO A 134 4.11 7.78 -13.34
C PRO A 134 3.24 7.25 -12.19
N ILE A 135 2.01 6.80 -12.43
CA ILE A 135 1.18 6.13 -11.41
C ILE A 135 1.85 4.82 -10.96
N ASN A 136 2.37 4.04 -11.91
CA ASN A 136 3.09 2.80 -11.60
C ASN A 136 4.34 3.07 -10.76
N SER A 137 5.03 4.19 -11.01
CA SER A 137 6.18 4.64 -10.22
C SER A 137 5.76 5.08 -8.82
N ILE A 138 4.69 5.86 -8.67
CA ILE A 138 4.19 6.34 -7.37
C ILE A 138 3.80 5.16 -6.46
N SER A 139 3.13 4.14 -7.00
CA SER A 139 2.72 2.96 -6.23
C SER A 139 3.85 1.99 -5.89
N ALA A 140 5.08 2.22 -6.38
CA ALA A 140 6.17 1.24 -6.32
C ALA A 140 7.54 1.82 -5.92
N LEU A 141 7.66 3.10 -5.58
CA LEU A 141 8.92 3.77 -5.25
C LEU A 141 8.78 4.56 -3.95
N SER A 142 9.89 4.82 -3.26
CA SER A 142 9.86 5.37 -1.89
C SER A 142 9.66 6.89 -1.84
N THR A 143 10.13 7.60 -2.86
CA THR A 143 10.15 9.08 -2.88
C THR A 143 9.84 9.63 -4.27
N MET A 144 9.23 10.82 -4.30
CA MET A 144 8.97 11.61 -5.52
C MET A 144 9.59 13.00 -5.36
N SER A 145 10.41 13.43 -6.32
CA SER A 145 10.97 14.78 -6.38
C SER A 145 10.35 15.55 -7.53
N PHE A 146 10.00 16.80 -7.30
CA PHE A 146 9.57 17.76 -8.32
C PHE A 146 10.62 18.84 -8.48
N ALA A 147 10.88 19.26 -9.73
CA ALA A 147 11.62 20.47 -10.06
C ALA A 147 10.79 21.36 -10.99
N PHE A 148 10.83 22.67 -10.76
CA PHE A 148 10.19 23.67 -11.61
C PHE A 148 11.06 24.92 -11.67
N GLU A 149 11.03 25.62 -12.80
CA GLU A 149 11.70 26.91 -12.95
C GLU A 149 10.83 28.05 -12.41
N VAL A 150 11.44 28.98 -11.67
CA VAL A 150 10.82 30.22 -11.19
C VAL A 150 11.52 31.41 -11.85
N PRO A 151 11.01 31.92 -13.01
CA PRO A 151 11.67 32.98 -13.75
C PRO A 151 11.91 34.24 -12.91
N GLY A 152 13.18 34.57 -12.65
CA GLY A 152 13.57 35.73 -11.86
C GLY A 152 13.84 35.44 -10.38
N ASN A 153 14.08 34.18 -10.02
CA ASN A 153 14.57 33.83 -8.68
C ASN A 153 15.88 34.57 -8.38
N ARG A 154 15.94 35.25 -7.23
CA ARG A 154 17.05 36.14 -6.88
C ARG A 154 18.31 35.43 -6.39
N THR A 155 18.28 34.11 -6.23
CA THR A 155 19.41 33.31 -5.74
C THR A 155 20.41 32.91 -6.83
N GLY A 156 20.01 32.96 -8.11
CA GLY A 156 20.86 32.63 -9.26
C GLY A 156 20.79 31.16 -9.71
N ASP A 157 20.08 30.32 -8.97
CA ASP A 157 19.57 29.01 -9.42
C ASP A 157 18.06 29.16 -9.65
N ASP A 158 17.62 29.12 -10.91
CA ASP A 158 16.20 29.32 -11.27
C ASP A 158 15.33 28.07 -11.03
N GLU A 159 15.93 26.89 -10.86
CA GLU A 159 15.26 25.62 -10.57
C GLU A 159 15.07 25.39 -9.06
N VAL A 160 13.84 25.18 -8.62
CA VAL A 160 13.50 24.83 -7.24
C VAL A 160 13.11 23.35 -7.19
N THR A 161 13.79 22.56 -6.35
CA THR A 161 13.49 21.13 -6.14
C THR A 161 12.84 20.88 -4.77
N THR A 162 11.83 20.00 -4.72
CA THR A 162 11.24 19.50 -3.48
C THR A 162 10.91 18.01 -3.56
N THR A 163 11.20 17.26 -2.50
CA THR A 163 11.05 15.79 -2.42
C THR A 163 10.03 15.38 -1.37
N PHE A 164 9.20 14.40 -1.69
CA PHE A 164 8.14 13.84 -0.85
C PHE A 164 8.37 12.35 -0.64
N GLU A 165 8.06 11.87 0.56
CA GLU A 165 7.96 10.45 0.85
C GLU A 165 6.65 9.90 0.28
N LEU A 166 6.66 8.67 -0.24
CA LEU A 166 5.51 8.00 -0.86
C LEU A 166 4.93 6.88 0.02
N ASN A 167 5.16 6.93 1.34
CA ASN A 167 4.59 5.94 2.26
C ASN A 167 3.05 5.87 2.11
N GLY A 168 2.51 4.67 1.94
CA GLY A 168 1.08 4.44 1.70
C GLY A 168 0.53 4.87 0.33
N SER A 169 1.37 5.35 -0.60
CA SER A 169 0.94 5.85 -1.92
C SER A 169 0.16 4.81 -2.73
N ALA A 170 0.58 3.54 -2.73
CA ALA A 170 -0.08 2.47 -3.45
C ALA A 170 -1.55 2.29 -2.99
N ALA A 171 -1.77 2.31 -1.67
CA ALA A 171 -3.10 2.26 -1.08
C ALA A 171 -3.90 3.55 -1.33
N ALA A 172 -3.23 4.70 -1.41
CA ALA A 172 -3.86 5.98 -1.75
C ALA A 172 -4.31 6.05 -3.21
N ILE A 173 -3.53 5.51 -4.17
CA ILE A 173 -3.91 5.38 -5.58
C ILE A 173 -5.12 4.46 -5.72
N LEU A 174 -5.13 3.30 -5.06
CA LEU A 174 -6.29 2.39 -5.11
C LEU A 174 -7.54 3.03 -4.52
N ALA A 175 -7.43 3.75 -3.39
CA ALA A 175 -8.55 4.48 -2.80
C ALA A 175 -9.00 5.68 -3.65
N LEU A 176 -8.11 6.25 -4.47
CA LEU A 176 -8.39 7.32 -5.42
C LEU A 176 -9.21 6.80 -6.62
N ASP A 177 -8.82 5.65 -7.19
CA ASP A 177 -9.60 4.98 -8.24
C ASP A 177 -10.94 4.45 -7.70
N GLU A 178 -10.97 3.86 -6.49
CA GLU A 178 -12.20 3.45 -5.78
C GLU A 178 -13.18 4.63 -5.65
N CYS A 179 -12.68 5.78 -5.17
CA CYS A 179 -13.45 7.03 -5.07
C CYS A 179 -14.03 7.48 -6.42
N TYR A 180 -13.23 7.38 -7.48
CA TYR A 180 -13.59 7.83 -8.82
C TYR A 180 -14.70 6.96 -9.44
N GLU A 181 -14.57 5.64 -9.36
CA GLU A 181 -15.57 4.70 -9.89
C GLU A 181 -16.90 4.78 -9.13
N VAL A 182 -16.86 4.88 -7.79
CA VAL A 182 -18.05 5.12 -6.96
C VAL A 182 -18.75 6.41 -7.37
N ALA A 183 -18.01 7.49 -7.62
CA ALA A 183 -18.58 8.76 -8.00
C ALA A 183 -19.26 8.69 -9.39
N ASN A 184 -18.58 8.10 -10.38
CA ASN A 184 -19.12 7.91 -11.73
C ASN A 184 -20.44 7.10 -11.74
N ALA A 185 -20.52 6.04 -10.93
CA ALA A 185 -21.72 5.19 -10.84
C ALA A 185 -22.96 5.98 -10.38
N ILE A 186 -22.78 6.98 -9.49
CA ILE A 186 -23.84 7.86 -9.01
C ILE A 186 -24.27 8.86 -10.11
N THR A 187 -23.34 9.39 -10.91
CA THR A 187 -23.67 10.35 -11.97
C THR A 187 -24.51 9.74 -13.08
N VAL A 188 -24.27 8.48 -13.45
CA VAL A 188 -25.01 7.79 -14.53
C VAL A 188 -26.48 7.51 -14.14
N THR A 189 -26.77 7.36 -12.85
CA THR A 189 -28.13 7.07 -12.36
C THR A 189 -29.02 8.30 -12.15
N ALA A 190 -28.50 9.52 -12.31
CA ALA A 190 -29.23 10.77 -12.10
C ALA A 190 -30.09 11.25 -13.29
N ALA A 191 -30.24 10.45 -14.36
CA ALA A 191 -31.17 10.74 -15.45
C ALA A 191 -32.63 10.72 -14.97
N PRO A 192 -33.53 11.58 -15.49
CA PRO A 192 -34.89 11.73 -14.94
C PRO A 192 -35.82 10.58 -15.35
N SER A 193 -35.72 9.45 -14.65
CA SER A 193 -36.75 8.41 -14.62
C SER A 193 -37.87 8.77 -13.62
N GLU A 194 -39.09 8.35 -13.94
CA GLU A 194 -40.29 8.56 -13.12
C GLU A 194 -40.13 7.98 -11.70
N PRO A 195 -40.91 8.46 -10.70
CA PRO A 195 -40.78 8.01 -9.31
C PRO A 195 -41.14 6.54 -9.15
N LEU A 196 -40.13 5.68 -9.27
CA LEU A 196 -40.21 4.27 -8.91
C LEU A 196 -40.35 4.14 -7.40
N LEU A 197 -41.26 3.26 -7.00
CA LEU A 197 -41.49 2.92 -5.61
C LEU A 197 -40.20 2.35 -5.00
N SER A 198 -40.01 2.62 -3.71
CA SER A 198 -38.89 2.12 -2.90
C SER A 198 -38.93 0.60 -2.77
N GLU A 199 -38.52 -0.12 -3.81
CA GLU A 199 -37.98 -1.46 -3.66
C GLU A 199 -36.61 -1.33 -2.97
N THR A 200 -36.47 -1.99 -1.83
CA THR A 200 -35.16 -2.22 -1.24
C THR A 200 -34.37 -3.03 -2.24
N VAL A 201 -33.39 -2.40 -2.89
CA VAL A 201 -32.40 -3.12 -3.69
C VAL A 201 -31.61 -3.96 -2.71
N ASP A 202 -31.99 -5.23 -2.59
CA ASP A 202 -31.10 -6.26 -2.08
C ASP A 202 -29.84 -6.16 -2.95
N ILE A 203 -28.74 -5.70 -2.36
CA ILE A 203 -27.43 -5.79 -3.00
C ILE A 203 -27.14 -7.29 -3.04
N VAL A 204 -27.51 -7.91 -4.16
CA VAL A 204 -27.15 -9.28 -4.48
C VAL A 204 -25.64 -9.31 -4.41
N SER A 205 -25.10 -10.01 -3.42
CA SER A 205 -23.67 -10.25 -3.35
C SER A 205 -23.24 -10.87 -4.68
N ASP A 206 -22.37 -10.19 -5.43
CA ASP A 206 -21.76 -10.68 -6.69
C ASP A 206 -20.92 -11.97 -6.50
N CYS A 207 -20.92 -12.45 -5.27
CA CYS A 207 -20.43 -13.71 -4.76
C CYS A 207 -21.59 -14.41 -4.02
N PRO A 208 -22.48 -15.13 -4.74
CA PRO A 208 -23.47 -15.99 -4.12
C PRO A 208 -22.75 -17.02 -3.25
N ASP A 209 -23.17 -17.14 -1.99
CA ASP A 209 -22.63 -18.05 -0.96
C ASP A 209 -21.14 -17.87 -0.56
N ASP A 210 -20.32 -17.16 -1.33
CA ASP A 210 -18.86 -17.00 -1.12
C ASP A 210 -18.44 -15.76 -0.29
N GLY A 211 -19.37 -15.07 0.39
CA GLY A 211 -19.07 -13.85 1.15
C GLY A 211 -18.71 -12.64 0.27
N PRO A 212 -18.23 -11.51 0.84
CA PRO A 212 -17.89 -10.33 0.05
C PRO A 212 -16.67 -10.54 -0.85
N ARG A 213 -16.49 -9.66 -1.85
CA ARG A 213 -15.26 -9.57 -2.63
C ARG A 213 -14.15 -8.92 -1.82
N LEU A 214 -12.91 -9.36 -2.06
CA LEU A 214 -11.72 -8.62 -1.67
C LEU A 214 -11.64 -7.30 -2.48
N PRO A 215 -11.24 -6.18 -1.86
CA PRO A 215 -11.46 -4.84 -2.41
C PRO A 215 -10.59 -4.47 -3.61
N GLY A 216 -9.41 -5.07 -3.76
CA GLY A 216 -8.49 -4.86 -4.87
C GLY A 216 -8.60 -5.95 -5.93
N SER A 217 -8.42 -7.23 -5.57
CA SER A 217 -8.46 -8.33 -6.55
C SER A 217 -9.86 -8.67 -7.07
N GLY A 218 -10.92 -8.18 -6.40
CA GLY A 218 -12.30 -8.52 -6.70
C GLY A 218 -12.67 -9.98 -6.41
N VAL A 219 -11.77 -10.79 -5.83
CA VAL A 219 -12.01 -12.21 -5.58
C VAL A 219 -12.97 -12.41 -4.40
N CYS A 220 -14.00 -13.24 -4.58
CA CYS A 220 -14.91 -13.63 -3.49
C CYS A 220 -14.14 -14.34 -2.37
N GLN A 221 -14.30 -13.90 -1.11
CA GLN A 221 -13.55 -14.44 0.04
C GLN A 221 -13.58 -15.98 0.14
N GLY A 222 -14.76 -16.58 -0.03
CA GLY A 222 -14.98 -18.03 0.01
C GLY A 222 -14.34 -18.80 -1.14
N ARG A 223 -14.12 -18.17 -2.31
CA ARG A 223 -13.34 -18.77 -3.41
C ARG A 223 -11.85 -18.49 -3.30
N GLY A 224 -11.48 -17.34 -2.74
CA GLY A 224 -10.10 -16.88 -2.65
C GLY A 224 -9.19 -17.81 -1.85
N VAL A 225 -9.73 -18.56 -0.87
CA VAL A 225 -8.98 -19.60 -0.14
C VAL A 225 -8.45 -20.72 -1.06
N ASN A 226 -9.05 -20.95 -2.22
CA ASN A 226 -8.57 -21.95 -3.19
C ASN A 226 -7.37 -21.48 -4.02
N TYR A 227 -7.04 -20.18 -3.96
CA TYR A 227 -5.81 -19.64 -4.56
C TYR A 227 -4.63 -19.74 -3.59
N LEU A 228 -4.86 -19.93 -2.28
CA LEU A 228 -3.79 -20.00 -1.28
C LEU A 228 -3.02 -21.31 -1.39
N ASN A 229 -1.72 -21.21 -1.65
CA ASN A 229 -0.78 -22.32 -1.57
C ASN A 229 -0.29 -22.52 -0.13
N ILE A 230 -1.19 -22.92 0.77
CA ILE A 230 -0.85 -23.12 2.19
C ILE A 230 0.08 -24.32 2.34
N VAL A 231 1.36 -24.06 2.61
CA VAL A 231 2.36 -25.11 2.84
C VAL A 231 2.15 -25.82 4.19
N GLU A 232 2.65 -27.05 4.29
CA GLU A 232 2.65 -27.81 5.55
C GLU A 232 3.46 -27.07 6.65
N GLY A 233 3.17 -27.36 7.91
CA GLY A 233 3.74 -26.66 9.07
C GLY A 233 2.67 -26.41 10.14
N ARG A 234 3.05 -25.89 11.31
CA ARG A 234 2.09 -25.53 12.36
C ARG A 234 1.43 -24.19 12.03
N GLN A 235 0.10 -24.13 12.07
CA GLN A 235 -0.60 -22.85 12.03
C GLN A 235 -0.31 -22.07 13.32
N PRO A 236 0.01 -20.77 13.28
CA PRO A 236 0.13 -19.97 14.50
C PRO A 236 -1.18 -20.01 15.30
N GLU A 237 -1.07 -20.02 16.62
CA GLU A 237 -2.25 -19.91 17.47
C GLU A 237 -2.81 -18.49 17.39
N LEU A 238 -4.12 -18.37 17.60
CA LEU A 238 -4.82 -17.09 17.70
C LEU A 238 -5.34 -16.89 19.13
N LEU A 239 -5.56 -15.63 19.49
CA LEU A 239 -6.27 -15.27 20.72
C LEU A 239 -7.71 -15.81 20.70
N GLU A 240 -8.25 -16.10 21.88
CA GLU A 240 -9.63 -16.59 22.02
C GLU A 240 -10.64 -15.60 21.42
N GLY A 241 -11.51 -16.09 20.54
CA GLY A 241 -12.50 -15.27 19.83
C GLY A 241 -11.98 -14.61 18.54
N CYS A 242 -10.73 -14.86 18.15
CA CYS A 242 -10.23 -14.50 16.82
C CYS A 242 -10.32 -15.69 15.84
N GLU A 243 -10.36 -15.40 14.54
CA GLU A 243 -10.40 -16.39 13.47
C GLU A 243 -9.45 -15.99 12.31
N TRP A 244 -9.02 -16.96 11.50
CA TRP A 244 -8.26 -16.69 10.28
C TRP A 244 -9.20 -16.29 9.14
N LYS A 245 -8.99 -15.13 8.52
CA LYS A 245 -9.74 -14.67 7.33
C LYS A 245 -8.81 -14.44 6.16
N LEU A 246 -9.28 -14.77 4.96
CA LEU A 246 -8.60 -14.36 3.75
C LEU A 246 -8.55 -12.82 3.67
N ASN A 247 -7.36 -12.31 3.40
CA ASN A 247 -7.11 -10.91 3.10
C ASN A 247 -6.08 -10.79 1.97
N GLU A 248 -5.83 -9.57 1.50
CA GLU A 248 -4.88 -9.30 0.44
C GLU A 248 -4.09 -8.00 0.67
N THR A 249 -3.00 -7.88 -0.08
CA THR A 249 -2.19 -6.66 -0.17
C THR A 249 -1.79 -6.48 -1.63
N PRO A 250 -2.01 -5.28 -2.21
CA PRO A 250 -1.60 -4.99 -3.58
C PRO A 250 -0.08 -5.00 -3.71
N LEU A 251 0.41 -5.46 -4.87
CA LEU A 251 1.81 -5.45 -5.26
C LEU A 251 2.01 -4.53 -6.48
N PRO A 252 3.25 -4.01 -6.69
CA PRO A 252 3.60 -3.32 -7.93
C PRO A 252 3.26 -4.15 -9.18
N GLY A 253 2.74 -3.49 -10.22
CA GLY A 253 2.31 -4.15 -11.45
C GLY A 253 0.86 -4.66 -11.46
N GLY A 254 0.12 -4.50 -10.35
CA GLY A 254 -1.30 -4.85 -10.27
C GLY A 254 -1.59 -6.27 -9.77
N ASP A 255 -0.54 -7.02 -9.39
CA ASP A 255 -0.66 -8.32 -8.75
C ASP A 255 -1.03 -8.18 -7.26
N TYR A 256 -1.44 -9.28 -6.62
CA TYR A 256 -1.87 -9.28 -5.22
C TYR A 256 -1.20 -10.39 -4.41
N LEU A 257 -0.74 -10.04 -3.21
CA LEU A 257 -0.34 -11.00 -2.19
C LEU A 257 -1.58 -11.43 -1.40
N LEU A 258 -2.04 -12.67 -1.57
CA LEU A 258 -3.12 -13.25 -0.77
C LEU A 258 -2.54 -13.96 0.46
N TYR A 259 -3.21 -13.84 1.60
CA TYR A 259 -2.83 -14.46 2.87
C TYR A 259 -4.03 -14.65 3.80
N LEU A 260 -3.87 -15.51 4.81
CA LEU A 260 -4.76 -15.54 5.97
C LEU A 260 -4.28 -14.54 7.02
N ALA A 261 -5.15 -13.59 7.36
CA ALA A 261 -4.99 -12.58 8.38
C ALA A 261 -5.76 -12.96 9.66
N ALA A 262 -5.25 -12.55 10.81
CA ALA A 262 -6.00 -12.64 12.06
C ALA A 262 -7.20 -11.67 12.01
N ALA A 263 -8.37 -12.13 12.42
CA ALA A 263 -9.57 -11.32 12.55
C ALA A 263 -10.09 -11.40 13.99
N CYS A 264 -10.07 -10.27 14.71
CA CYS A 264 -10.43 -10.17 16.12
C CYS A 264 -11.52 -9.09 16.28
N GLY A 265 -12.75 -9.51 16.57
CA GLY A 265 -13.88 -8.59 16.79
C GLY A 265 -14.26 -7.80 15.53
N GLN A 266 -13.78 -6.56 15.41
CA GLN A 266 -14.01 -5.68 14.25
C GLN A 266 -12.72 -5.34 13.48
N HIS A 267 -11.58 -5.86 13.93
CA HIS A 267 -10.28 -5.65 13.29
C HIS A 267 -9.88 -6.89 12.50
N ILE A 268 -9.32 -6.69 11.31
CA ILE A 268 -8.70 -7.72 10.48
C ILE A 268 -7.30 -7.22 10.17
N SER A 269 -6.28 -8.05 10.39
CA SER A 269 -4.90 -7.65 10.17
C SER A 269 -4.64 -7.40 8.69
N GLN A 270 -3.91 -6.32 8.39
CA GLN A 270 -3.60 -5.88 7.04
C GLN A 270 -2.08 -5.77 6.90
N LEU A 271 -1.55 -6.29 5.80
CA LEU A 271 -0.17 -6.05 5.39
C LEU A 271 -0.08 -4.88 4.41
N GLU A 272 1.07 -4.22 4.39
CA GLU A 272 1.48 -3.30 3.33
C GLU A 272 2.78 -3.79 2.71
N PHE A 273 2.88 -3.70 1.39
CA PHE A 273 4.10 -3.92 0.65
C PHE A 273 4.70 -2.56 0.29
N SER A 274 5.97 -2.34 0.67
CA SER A 274 6.73 -1.14 0.33
C SER A 274 7.98 -1.55 -0.44
N ALA A 275 8.09 -1.17 -1.70
CA ALA A 275 9.26 -1.45 -2.51
C ALA A 275 10.44 -0.54 -2.13
N GLY A 276 11.67 -1.06 -2.30
CA GLY A 276 12.91 -0.36 -1.99
C GLY A 276 14.09 -0.86 -2.83
N ALA A 277 15.18 -0.11 -2.85
CA ALA A 277 16.28 -0.27 -3.80
C ALA A 277 17.04 -1.62 -3.74
N HIS A 278 16.96 -2.33 -2.61
CA HIS A 278 17.64 -3.64 -2.41
C HIS A 278 16.68 -4.74 -1.95
N PHE A 279 15.68 -4.38 -1.14
CA PHE A 279 14.59 -5.23 -0.70
C PHE A 279 13.30 -4.42 -0.76
N ALA A 280 12.20 -5.09 -1.06
CA ALA A 280 10.91 -4.62 -0.59
C ALA A 280 10.70 -5.09 0.86
N ASP A 281 9.99 -4.31 1.66
CA ASP A 281 9.62 -4.64 3.03
C ASP A 281 8.10 -4.87 3.10
N VAL A 282 7.66 -5.86 3.89
CA VAL A 282 6.24 -6.08 4.21
C VAL A 282 5.99 -5.79 5.68
N THR A 283 5.10 -4.85 5.95
CA THR A 283 4.77 -4.33 7.27
C THR A 283 3.34 -4.68 7.67
N VAL A 284 3.08 -4.79 8.97
CA VAL A 284 1.71 -4.88 9.48
C VAL A 284 1.10 -3.48 9.49
N ALA A 285 0.33 -3.16 8.46
CA ALA A 285 -0.39 -1.89 8.29
C ALA A 285 -1.43 -1.65 9.39
N SER A 286 -2.07 -2.73 9.87
CA SER A 286 -3.02 -2.72 10.98
C SER A 286 -3.03 -4.12 11.60
N SER A 287 -2.94 -4.21 12.93
CA SER A 287 -2.85 -5.46 13.69
C SER A 287 -4.18 -5.75 14.39
N ALA A 288 -4.89 -6.83 14.02
CA ALA A 288 -6.06 -7.27 14.78
C ALA A 288 -5.68 -7.70 16.21
N MET A 289 -4.44 -8.16 16.40
CA MET A 289 -3.90 -8.56 17.69
C MET A 289 -3.62 -7.36 18.61
N SER A 290 -3.43 -6.17 18.02
CA SER A 290 -3.20 -4.90 18.70
C SER A 290 -4.37 -3.90 18.54
N ASN A 291 -5.61 -4.38 18.36
CA ASN A 291 -6.83 -3.56 18.21
C ASN A 291 -6.79 -2.51 17.09
N GLY A 292 -6.12 -2.83 15.98
CA GLY A 292 -6.03 -2.01 14.78
C GLY A 292 -4.76 -1.15 14.67
N GLU A 293 -3.95 -1.06 15.73
CA GLU A 293 -2.68 -0.33 15.70
C GLU A 293 -1.71 -0.92 14.65
N PRO A 294 -0.85 -0.11 14.01
CA PRO A 294 0.17 -0.60 13.08
C PRO A 294 1.26 -1.37 13.84
N GLY A 295 1.79 -2.42 13.19
CA GLY A 295 2.89 -3.23 13.72
C GLY A 295 4.23 -2.93 13.02
N SER A 296 5.22 -3.79 13.26
CA SER A 296 6.53 -3.68 12.62
C SER A 296 6.53 -4.22 11.19
N ARG A 297 7.68 -4.06 10.52
CA ARG A 297 8.06 -4.96 9.43
C ARG A 297 8.12 -6.39 9.95
N ILE A 298 7.59 -7.32 9.18
CA ILE A 298 7.61 -8.77 9.48
C ILE A 298 8.21 -9.61 8.35
N ILE A 299 8.35 -9.06 7.13
CA ILE A 299 9.01 -9.75 6.01
C ILE A 299 9.90 -8.77 5.22
N ARG A 300 11.02 -9.28 4.68
CA ARG A 300 11.79 -8.62 3.62
C ARG A 300 11.78 -9.50 2.37
N VAL A 301 11.68 -8.88 1.20
CA VAL A 301 11.49 -9.58 -0.08
C VAL A 301 12.62 -9.17 -1.03
N GLY A 302 13.40 -10.16 -1.44
CA GLY A 302 14.41 -10.07 -2.49
C GLY A 302 14.03 -10.92 -3.69
N SER A 303 14.76 -10.79 -4.80
CA SER A 303 14.65 -11.71 -5.93
C SER A 303 15.23 -13.08 -5.60
N ALA A 304 14.67 -14.15 -6.16
CA ALA A 304 15.33 -15.46 -6.23
C ALA A 304 16.06 -15.63 -7.57
N ASP A 305 17.06 -16.51 -7.64
CA ASP A 305 17.65 -16.94 -8.92
C ASP A 305 16.87 -18.16 -9.43
N GLU A 306 16.41 -18.12 -10.68
CA GLU A 306 15.59 -19.19 -11.30
C GLU A 306 16.29 -20.56 -11.33
N ASN A 307 17.63 -20.59 -11.31
CA ASN A 307 18.44 -21.81 -11.41
C ASN A 307 18.95 -22.30 -10.05
N ASP A 308 18.99 -21.41 -9.05
CA ASP A 308 19.38 -21.72 -7.68
C ASP A 308 18.59 -20.82 -6.70
N PRO A 309 17.40 -21.26 -6.24
CA PRO A 309 16.51 -20.42 -5.42
C PRO A 309 17.15 -19.92 -4.11
N TYR A 310 18.21 -20.56 -3.64
CA TYR A 310 18.87 -20.28 -2.37
C TYR A 310 20.14 -19.41 -2.52
N LYS A 311 20.64 -19.24 -3.74
CA LYS A 311 21.84 -18.43 -4.04
C LYS A 311 21.71 -16.99 -3.55
N ASN A 312 20.59 -16.34 -3.82
CA ASN A 312 20.39 -14.93 -3.44
C ASN A 312 20.28 -14.76 -1.91
N ILE A 313 19.72 -15.74 -1.19
CA ILE A 313 19.71 -15.76 0.28
C ILE A 313 21.13 -15.71 0.85
N LEU A 314 22.07 -16.48 0.28
CA LEU A 314 23.46 -16.43 0.69
C LEU A 314 24.15 -15.10 0.34
N LEU A 315 23.85 -14.52 -0.83
CA LEU A 315 24.35 -13.18 -1.20
C LEU A 315 23.85 -12.08 -0.26
N TYR A 316 22.59 -12.16 0.20
CA TYR A 316 22.02 -11.22 1.17
C TYR A 316 22.68 -11.31 2.55
N VAL A 317 23.04 -12.52 2.99
CA VAL A 317 23.81 -12.72 4.22
C VAL A 317 25.26 -12.24 4.07
N GLU A 318 25.91 -12.51 2.93
CA GLU A 318 27.29 -12.08 2.66
C GLU A 318 27.43 -10.54 2.67
N ASP A 319 26.52 -9.83 2.00
CA ASP A 319 26.48 -8.36 1.94
C ASP A 319 26.25 -7.73 3.33
N GLU A 320 25.38 -8.33 4.15
CA GLU A 320 25.15 -7.87 5.52
C GLU A 320 26.37 -8.07 6.43
N MET A 321 26.98 -9.25 6.41
CA MET A 321 28.05 -9.61 7.35
C MET A 321 29.33 -8.80 7.14
N ARG A 322 29.63 -8.38 5.90
CA ARG A 322 30.80 -7.58 5.47
C ARG A 322 32.19 -8.19 5.74
N ASP A 323 32.29 -9.24 6.54
CA ASP A 323 33.50 -10.03 6.80
C ASP A 323 33.41 -11.39 6.07
N PRO A 324 34.14 -11.58 4.96
CA PRO A 324 34.13 -12.85 4.21
C PRO A 324 34.61 -14.06 5.01
N ASP A 325 35.51 -13.88 5.99
CA ASP A 325 36.04 -14.99 6.79
C ASP A 325 34.97 -15.48 7.79
N ALA A 326 34.12 -14.57 8.29
CA ALA A 326 32.97 -14.91 9.12
C ALA A 326 31.86 -15.60 8.30
N PHE A 327 31.63 -15.15 7.06
CA PHE A 327 30.62 -15.73 6.16
C PHE A 327 30.96 -17.16 5.70
N ALA A 328 32.23 -17.55 5.62
CA ALA A 328 32.67 -18.82 5.03
C ALA A 328 32.06 -20.10 5.67
N GLY A 329 31.51 -20.02 6.88
CA GLY A 329 30.78 -21.11 7.54
C GLY A 329 29.29 -21.20 7.19
N CYS A 330 28.68 -20.10 6.75
CA CYS A 330 27.24 -19.92 6.63
C CYS A 330 26.65 -20.67 5.43
N LYS A 331 25.60 -21.46 5.68
CA LYS A 331 24.95 -22.31 4.67
C LYS A 331 23.45 -22.33 4.86
N VAL A 332 22.72 -22.48 3.77
CA VAL A 332 21.27 -22.71 3.81
C VAL A 332 20.99 -24.12 4.35
N ARG A 333 20.00 -24.20 5.25
CA ARG A 333 19.58 -25.38 6.01
C ARG A 333 18.06 -25.47 6.03
N SER A 334 17.53 -26.68 6.19
CA SER A 334 16.10 -26.83 6.48
C SER A 334 15.73 -26.13 7.80
N GLY A 335 14.53 -25.55 7.83
CA GLY A 335 13.92 -25.01 9.04
C GLY A 335 13.59 -26.08 10.09
N PHE A 336 13.06 -25.63 11.23
CA PHE A 336 12.80 -26.48 12.40
C PHE A 336 11.41 -27.13 12.36
N GLU A 337 11.19 -28.14 13.19
CA GLU A 337 9.90 -28.82 13.31
C GLU A 337 8.78 -27.82 13.68
N GLY A 338 7.69 -27.84 12.89
CA GLY A 338 6.54 -26.97 13.08
C GLY A 338 6.61 -25.64 12.33
N TRP A 339 7.74 -25.27 11.75
CA TRP A 339 7.83 -24.15 10.80
C TRP A 339 7.17 -24.52 9.45
N PRO A 340 6.98 -23.57 8.51
CA PRO A 340 6.59 -23.90 7.15
C PRO A 340 7.54 -24.95 6.54
N ALA A 341 7.02 -25.94 5.82
CA ALA A 341 7.80 -27.08 5.33
C ALA A 341 8.82 -26.72 4.23
N ASP A 342 8.67 -25.54 3.62
CA ASP A 342 9.61 -24.91 2.69
C ASP A 342 10.52 -23.86 3.36
N ALA A 343 10.42 -23.68 4.68
CA ALA A 343 11.26 -22.74 5.40
C ALA A 343 12.71 -23.22 5.47
N VAL A 344 13.63 -22.28 5.27
CA VAL A 344 15.08 -22.50 5.38
C VAL A 344 15.72 -21.41 6.24
N VAL A 345 16.86 -21.73 6.85
CA VAL A 345 17.67 -20.78 7.62
C VAL A 345 19.10 -20.74 7.10
N VAL A 346 19.83 -19.68 7.40
CA VAL A 346 21.29 -19.63 7.17
C VAL A 346 22.01 -19.80 8.50
N ASP A 347 22.75 -20.90 8.65
CA ASP A 347 23.45 -21.27 9.88
C ASP A 347 24.80 -21.93 9.56
N VAL A 348 25.68 -22.02 10.56
CA VAL A 348 26.99 -22.67 10.49
C VAL A 348 26.94 -24.17 10.81
N LEU A 349 25.88 -24.62 11.48
CA LEU A 349 25.67 -26.03 11.84
C LEU A 349 25.31 -26.90 10.62
N SER A 350 25.46 -28.22 10.74
CA SER A 350 24.82 -29.17 9.82
C SER A 350 23.33 -29.31 10.11
N ASP A 351 22.55 -29.84 9.16
CA ASP A 351 21.10 -30.04 9.34
C ASP A 351 20.76 -30.97 10.53
N GLU A 352 21.61 -31.96 10.82
CA GLU A 352 21.46 -32.86 11.97
C GLU A 352 21.73 -32.16 13.31
N GLU A 353 22.77 -31.31 13.37
CA GLU A 353 23.07 -30.50 14.55
C GLU A 353 22.02 -29.38 14.75
N ASN A 354 21.54 -28.78 13.66
CA ASN A 354 20.52 -27.74 13.66
C ASN A 354 19.21 -28.29 14.27
N ALA A 355 18.73 -29.43 13.78
CA ALA A 355 17.53 -30.09 14.28
C ALA A 355 17.61 -30.50 15.77
N GLN A 356 18.81 -30.68 16.31
CA GLN A 356 19.04 -31.05 17.71
C GLN A 356 19.33 -29.86 18.63
N SER A 357 19.67 -28.68 18.09
CA SER A 357 20.17 -27.54 18.87
C SER A 357 19.17 -26.40 18.99
N GLN A 358 18.63 -26.22 20.20
CA GLN A 358 17.84 -25.04 20.62
C GLN A 358 18.72 -23.91 21.19
N GLU A 359 20.04 -23.93 20.98
CA GLU A 359 20.92 -22.89 21.52
C GLU A 359 20.76 -21.55 20.79
N MET A 360 20.63 -20.47 21.56
CA MET A 360 20.65 -19.09 21.05
C MET A 360 21.96 -18.81 20.33
N ARG A 361 21.86 -18.54 19.03
CA ARG A 361 22.98 -18.26 18.12
C ARG A 361 22.53 -17.28 17.04
N SER A 362 23.50 -16.57 16.47
CA SER A 362 23.33 -15.51 15.45
C SER A 362 24.60 -15.36 14.61
N ALA A 363 25.18 -16.50 14.18
CA ALA A 363 26.49 -16.54 13.54
C ALA A 363 26.51 -15.97 12.10
N CYS A 364 25.34 -15.87 11.45
CA CYS A 364 25.21 -15.54 10.03
C CYS A 364 24.42 -14.25 9.78
N GLY A 365 24.71 -13.18 10.54
CA GLY A 365 24.03 -11.88 10.41
C GLY A 365 22.60 -11.87 10.97
N SER A 366 21.84 -10.80 10.71
CA SER A 366 20.41 -10.75 11.06
C SER A 366 19.53 -11.56 10.10
N PHE A 367 20.01 -11.76 8.87
CA PHE A 367 19.43 -12.67 7.89
C PHE A 367 19.73 -14.17 8.15
N GLY A 368 20.53 -14.48 9.17
CA GLY A 368 20.83 -15.84 9.63
C GLY A 368 19.74 -16.42 10.54
N PHE A 369 19.95 -17.65 11.00
CA PHE A 369 19.18 -18.18 12.12
C PHE A 369 19.44 -17.33 13.37
N ASN A 370 18.36 -16.86 13.99
CA ASN A 370 18.36 -16.22 15.29
C ASN A 370 17.53 -17.06 16.28
N GLY A 371 18.18 -17.63 17.30
CA GLY A 371 17.47 -18.40 18.34
C GLY A 371 16.55 -17.56 19.24
N GLU A 372 16.55 -16.23 19.09
CA GLU A 372 15.66 -15.30 19.78
C GLU A 372 14.43 -14.87 18.96
N SER A 373 14.24 -15.30 17.70
CA SER A 373 13.00 -15.02 16.96
C SER A 373 12.58 -16.15 16.01
N GLN A 374 11.31 -16.12 15.59
CA GLN A 374 10.84 -16.94 14.47
C GLN A 374 11.29 -16.27 13.15
N ALA A 375 12.60 -16.36 12.87
CA ALA A 375 13.24 -15.83 11.68
C ALA A 375 13.66 -16.94 10.70
N TYR A 376 13.19 -16.85 9.45
CA TYR A 376 13.47 -17.82 8.39
C TYR A 376 13.19 -17.27 7.00
N TRP A 377 13.76 -17.92 6.00
CA TRP A 377 13.48 -17.67 4.59
C TRP A 377 12.46 -18.67 4.05
N ARG A 378 11.60 -18.23 3.12
CA ARG A 378 10.88 -19.08 2.16
C ARG A 378 11.22 -18.60 0.75
N VAL A 379 11.13 -19.47 -0.26
CA VAL A 379 11.34 -19.08 -1.66
C VAL A 379 10.15 -19.55 -2.50
N PHE A 380 9.39 -18.60 -3.03
CA PHE A 380 8.21 -18.86 -3.85
C PHE A 380 7.94 -17.69 -4.82
N ASP A 381 7.24 -17.99 -5.92
CA ASP A 381 6.84 -17.04 -6.98
C ASP A 381 7.98 -16.18 -7.58
N GLY A 382 9.22 -16.66 -7.51
CA GLY A 382 10.41 -15.96 -8.03
C GLY A 382 11.11 -15.05 -7.01
N TYR A 383 10.71 -15.08 -5.74
CA TYR A 383 11.21 -14.19 -4.69
C TYR A 383 11.69 -14.97 -3.45
N SER A 384 12.68 -14.40 -2.76
CA SER A 384 13.17 -14.85 -1.46
C SER A 384 12.55 -13.97 -0.36
N TRP A 385 11.76 -14.60 0.51
CA TRP A 385 10.99 -13.93 1.57
C TRP A 385 11.62 -14.24 2.92
N PHE A 386 12.29 -13.28 3.55
CA PHE A 386 12.80 -13.38 4.91
C PHE A 386 11.75 -12.92 5.92
N PHE A 387 11.12 -13.87 6.59
CA PHE A 387 10.21 -13.64 7.71
C PHE A 387 11.04 -13.38 8.97
N ASP A 388 10.67 -12.36 9.74
CA ASP A 388 11.12 -12.14 11.12
C ASP A 388 9.90 -11.80 11.97
N LEU A 389 9.34 -12.84 12.59
CA LEU A 389 8.04 -12.79 13.29
C LEU A 389 8.19 -12.54 14.80
N GLY A 390 9.39 -12.19 15.27
CA GLY A 390 9.68 -11.93 16.68
C GLY A 390 9.50 -13.17 17.57
N GLN A 391 9.10 -12.94 18.82
CA GLN A 391 8.82 -13.97 19.83
C GLN A 391 7.32 -14.17 20.10
N ASP A 392 6.45 -13.40 19.44
CA ASP A 392 5.05 -13.35 19.80
C ASP A 392 4.34 -14.67 19.52
N ALA A 393 3.68 -15.20 20.55
CA ALA A 393 2.96 -16.48 20.49
C ALA A 393 1.77 -16.44 19.54
N TYR A 394 1.25 -15.24 19.28
CA TYR A 394 0.15 -14.98 18.37
C TYR A 394 0.63 -14.07 17.25
N GLN A 395 0.19 -14.36 16.02
CA GLN A 395 0.69 -13.71 14.81
C GLN A 395 -0.46 -13.03 14.06
N ASP A 396 -0.17 -11.88 13.44
CA ASP A 396 -1.16 -11.15 12.63
C ASP A 396 -1.51 -11.85 11.32
N ILE A 397 -0.66 -12.77 10.87
CA ILE A 397 -0.83 -13.55 9.63
C ILE A 397 -0.43 -15.01 9.82
N ASP A 398 -0.96 -15.90 8.98
CA ASP A 398 -0.44 -17.26 8.84
C ASP A 398 0.67 -17.25 7.77
N PRO A 399 1.96 -17.31 8.15
CA PRO A 399 3.07 -17.12 7.21
C PRO A 399 3.18 -18.25 6.18
N ARG A 400 2.50 -19.39 6.40
CA ARG A 400 2.39 -20.51 5.45
C ARG A 400 1.48 -20.19 4.27
N SER A 401 0.58 -19.21 4.42
CA SER A 401 -0.51 -18.94 3.46
C SER A 401 -0.16 -17.97 2.33
N LEU A 402 0.94 -17.20 2.48
CA LEU A 402 1.32 -16.18 1.51
C LEU A 402 1.49 -16.76 0.10
N THR A 403 0.75 -16.19 -0.85
CA THR A 403 0.73 -16.60 -2.26
C THR A 403 0.62 -15.35 -3.14
N ILE A 404 1.43 -15.21 -4.20
CA ILE A 404 1.18 -14.17 -5.21
C ILE A 404 0.12 -14.67 -6.17
N VAL A 405 -0.95 -13.89 -6.36
CA VAL A 405 -1.91 -14.07 -7.46
C VAL A 405 -1.74 -12.94 -8.45
N LYS A 406 -1.42 -13.31 -9.69
CA LYS A 406 -1.25 -12.32 -10.75
C LYS A 406 -2.58 -11.82 -11.28
N SER A 407 -2.63 -10.53 -11.60
CA SER A 407 -3.76 -9.84 -12.23
C SER A 407 -4.32 -10.59 -13.45
N GLU A 408 -3.43 -11.10 -14.30
CA GLU A 408 -3.75 -11.88 -15.51
C GLU A 408 -4.54 -13.19 -15.27
N TYR A 409 -4.61 -13.68 -14.04
CA TYR A 409 -5.38 -14.88 -13.66
C TYR A 409 -6.65 -14.56 -12.85
N LEU A 410 -6.90 -13.28 -12.55
CA LEU A 410 -8.09 -12.86 -11.81
C LEU A 410 -9.33 -12.78 -12.73
N PRO A 411 -10.53 -13.09 -12.20
CA PRO A 411 -11.77 -12.91 -12.96
C PRO A 411 -12.15 -11.41 -13.02
N ASN A 412 -11.98 -10.82 -14.21
CA ASN A 412 -12.53 -9.50 -14.57
C ASN A 412 -14.05 -9.39 -14.29
#